data_AF-C5FZG2-F1
#
_entry.id   AF-C5FZG2-F1
#
_cell.length_a   1.000
_cell.length_b   1.000
_cell.length_c   1.000
_cell.angle_alpha   90.00
_cell.angle_beta   90.00
_cell.angle_gamma   90.00
#
_symmetry.space_group_name_H-M   'P 1'
#
loop_
_entity.id
_entity.type
_entity.pdbx_description
1 polymer ?
#
loop_
_entity_poly.entity_id
_entity_poly.type
_entity_poly.pdbx_seq_one_letter_code
_entity_poly.pdbx_strand_id
1 'polypeptide(L)'
;MNSSIRRTVSSASRSVVFQWPSKCSYRPFSQSSSRAAMTAPKVMMPKAPAQMSMKTRLNDTMSGINRDMIPDDIGLLPGTFIRPVWKNLPSVFQDPKMRWRMEWMHWKSKVMNFVSLFTYCKYMNKKMPMRLRERKKKAIELHKEMYTQFASGNVAALQKLCCQGLFQTFAARISRRPPSSPELVWKLHKYLRFPSSMSITGARVVSDRAAALPGASGMGIRQVVVRIQSRQSLITPSAPVSRLGEKQIQELENQQQEKQRDCTEYIVLQRLMWGGKDGDWKVWGLTEETTVEDLETNPMFAQGLTMKDRIEMLSSR
;
A
#
# COMPACT_ATOMS: atom_id res chain seq x y z
N MET A 1 0.60 -8.38 -87.05
CA MET A 1 -0.48 -9.29 -86.64
C MET A 1 -0.99 -8.76 -85.31
N ASN A 2 -2.01 -7.89 -85.32
CA ASN A 2 -3.44 -8.22 -85.21
C ASN A 2 -3.72 -9.03 -83.93
N SER A 3 -4.58 -8.64 -82.99
CA SER A 3 -5.76 -7.78 -83.08
C SER A 3 -6.24 -7.36 -81.69
N SER A 4 -6.81 -6.16 -81.64
CA SER A 4 -7.64 -5.60 -80.58
C SER A 4 -8.96 -6.36 -80.40
N ILE A 5 -9.48 -6.50 -79.17
CA ILE A 5 -10.94 -6.49 -78.89
C ILE A 5 -11.23 -5.75 -77.56
N ARG A 6 -12.08 -4.72 -77.66
CA ARG A 6 -12.80 -4.02 -76.58
C ARG A 6 -14.09 -4.76 -76.22
N ARG A 7 -14.56 -4.63 -74.97
CA ARG A 7 -15.97 -4.46 -74.50
C ARG A 7 -15.92 -4.31 -72.97
N THR A 8 -16.17 -3.17 -72.31
CA THR A 8 -17.38 -2.33 -72.14
C THR A 8 -18.53 -2.94 -71.30
N VAL A 9 -18.77 -2.27 -70.16
CA VAL A 9 -19.99 -1.98 -69.36
C VAL A 9 -20.69 -3.07 -68.53
N SER A 10 -20.85 -2.76 -67.23
CA SER A 10 -22.13 -2.68 -66.48
C SER A 10 -21.83 -2.70 -64.97
N SER A 11 -21.58 -1.55 -64.33
CA SER A 11 -22.53 -0.80 -63.48
C SER A 11 -23.80 -1.55 -63.06
N ALA A 12 -23.81 -2.05 -61.81
CA ALA A 12 -25.03 -2.23 -61.03
C ALA A 12 -24.75 -2.03 -59.53
N SER A 13 -24.91 -0.78 -59.09
CA SER A 13 -25.00 -0.41 -57.67
C SER A 13 -26.27 -0.99 -57.07
N ARG A 14 -26.16 -1.95 -56.15
CA ARG A 14 -27.29 -2.39 -55.31
C ARG A 14 -27.31 -1.56 -54.03
N SER A 15 -28.08 -0.49 -54.05
CA SER A 15 -28.54 0.21 -52.86
C SER A 15 -29.58 -0.65 -52.15
N VAL A 16 -29.27 -1.04 -50.90
CA VAL A 16 -30.24 -1.68 -50.00
C VAL A 16 -31.05 -0.56 -49.35
N VAL A 17 -32.25 -0.32 -49.88
CA VAL A 17 -33.23 0.56 -49.26
C VAL A 17 -33.90 -0.21 -48.12
N PHE A 18 -33.59 0.16 -46.88
CA PHE A 18 -34.35 -0.26 -45.70
C PHE A 18 -35.71 0.48 -45.72
N GLN A 19 -36.76 -0.18 -46.21
CA GLN A 19 -38.13 0.26 -46.04
C GLN A 19 -38.59 -0.07 -44.62
N TRP A 20 -38.75 0.97 -43.80
CA TRP A 20 -39.48 0.90 -42.53
C TRP A 20 -40.99 0.98 -42.81
N PRO A 21 -41.80 -0.03 -42.45
CA PRO A 21 -43.24 0.12 -42.47
C PRO A 21 -43.69 0.94 -41.25
N SER A 22 -43.84 2.25 -41.45
CA SER A 22 -44.66 3.11 -40.60
C SER A 22 -46.12 2.73 -40.78
N LYS A 23 -46.65 1.88 -39.90
CA LYS A 23 -48.09 1.73 -39.72
C LYS A 23 -48.47 2.16 -38.32
N CYS A 24 -48.85 3.44 -38.20
CA CYS A 24 -49.73 3.92 -37.14
C CYS A 24 -51.01 3.10 -37.21
N SER A 25 -51.15 2.13 -36.30
CA SER A 25 -52.43 1.47 -36.07
C SER A 25 -52.99 2.03 -34.76
N TYR A 26 -53.95 2.94 -34.91
CA TYR A 26 -54.78 3.44 -33.83
C TYR A 26 -55.52 2.25 -33.20
N ARG A 27 -55.10 1.83 -32.01
CA ARG A 27 -55.91 0.93 -31.17
C ARG A 27 -56.98 1.77 -30.48
N PRO A 28 -58.28 1.47 -30.66
CA PRO A 28 -59.32 2.09 -29.86
C PRO A 28 -59.12 1.70 -28.38
N PHE A 29 -59.26 2.72 -27.54
CA PHE A 29 -59.20 2.67 -26.10
C PHE A 29 -60.30 1.73 -25.59
N SER A 30 -59.94 0.51 -25.16
CA SER A 30 -60.89 -0.35 -24.46
C SER A 30 -61.26 0.30 -23.14
N GLN A 31 -62.48 0.82 -23.06
CA GLN A 31 -63.14 1.19 -21.81
C GLN A 31 -63.36 -0.07 -20.98
N SER A 32 -62.41 -0.40 -20.11
CA SER A 32 -62.70 -1.32 -19.01
C SER A 32 -63.47 -0.54 -17.95
N SER A 33 -64.73 -0.93 -17.74
CA SER A 33 -65.56 -0.47 -16.64
C SER A 33 -64.86 -0.75 -15.32
N SER A 34 -64.40 0.30 -14.63
CA SER A 34 -64.02 0.23 -13.23
C SER A 34 -65.27 -0.07 -12.41
N ARG A 35 -65.52 -1.36 -12.16
CA ARG A 35 -66.38 -1.76 -11.04
C ARG A 35 -65.66 -1.32 -9.77
N ALA A 36 -66.08 -0.19 -9.21
CA ALA A 36 -65.71 0.25 -7.88
C ALA A 36 -66.27 -0.77 -6.86
N ALA A 37 -65.48 -1.81 -6.59
CA ALA A 37 -65.66 -2.55 -5.35
C ALA A 37 -65.22 -1.61 -4.22
N MET A 38 -66.18 -1.11 -3.44
CA MET A 38 -65.88 -0.41 -2.19
C MET A 38 -65.28 -1.42 -1.21
N THR A 39 -63.96 -1.58 -1.26
CA THR A 39 -63.20 -2.19 -0.18
C THR A 39 -63.18 -1.21 0.99
N ALA A 40 -63.60 -1.70 2.17
CA ALA A 40 -63.57 -0.94 3.42
C ALA A 40 -62.21 -0.25 3.62
N PRO A 41 -62.17 0.97 4.21
CA PRO A 41 -60.93 1.71 4.40
C PRO A 41 -59.97 0.87 5.25
N LYS A 42 -58.94 0.34 4.59
CA LYS A 42 -57.85 -0.37 5.27
C LYS A 42 -57.13 0.67 6.11
N VAL A 43 -57.31 0.61 7.43
CA VAL A 43 -56.59 1.44 8.40
C VAL A 43 -55.09 1.33 8.08
N MET A 44 -54.52 2.38 7.48
CA MET A 44 -53.11 2.42 7.15
C MET A 44 -52.35 2.49 8.47
N MET A 45 -51.68 1.40 8.83
CA MET A 45 -50.79 1.43 9.99
C MET A 45 -49.75 2.54 9.78
N PRO A 46 -49.47 3.37 10.81
CA PRO A 46 -48.49 4.43 10.69
C PRO A 46 -47.17 3.84 10.22
N LYS A 47 -46.69 4.34 9.08
CA LYS A 47 -45.45 3.89 8.45
C LYS A 47 -44.32 4.17 9.43
N ALA A 48 -43.63 3.13 9.90
CA ALA A 48 -42.49 3.29 10.80
C ALA A 48 -41.50 4.30 10.20
N PRO A 49 -40.90 5.18 11.02
CA PRO A 49 -39.97 6.19 10.52
C PRO A 49 -38.86 5.52 9.72
N ALA A 50 -38.49 6.14 8.61
CA ALA A 50 -37.46 5.61 7.72
C ALA A 50 -36.16 5.40 8.51
N GLN A 51 -35.78 4.13 8.72
CA GLN A 51 -34.52 3.80 9.37
C GLN A 51 -33.38 3.99 8.37
N MET A 52 -32.35 4.74 8.75
CA MET A 52 -31.13 4.85 7.95
C MET A 52 -30.52 3.47 7.72
N SER A 53 -30.06 3.22 6.48
CA SER A 53 -29.34 1.99 6.11
C SER A 53 -28.13 1.78 7.04
N MET A 54 -27.81 0.52 7.34
CA MET A 54 -26.61 0.16 8.12
C MET A 54 -25.34 0.81 7.57
N LYS A 55 -25.23 0.94 6.24
CA LYS A 55 -24.10 1.62 5.59
C LYS A 55 -24.05 3.11 5.94
N THR A 56 -25.19 3.79 5.93
CA THR A 56 -25.28 5.21 6.27
C THR A 56 -24.99 5.42 7.76
N ARG A 57 -25.54 4.57 8.63
CA ARG A 57 -25.25 4.61 10.08
C ARG A 57 -23.76 4.43 10.38
N LEU A 58 -23.11 3.44 9.77
CA LEU A 58 -21.68 3.22 9.94
C LEU A 58 -20.86 4.42 9.47
N ASN A 59 -21.18 4.98 8.30
CA ASN A 59 -20.49 6.14 7.77
C ASN A 59 -20.67 7.37 8.67
N ASP A 60 -21.86 7.57 9.23
CA ASP A 60 -22.17 8.67 10.16
C ASP A 60 -21.38 8.50 11.47
N THR A 61 -21.38 7.29 12.05
CA THR A 61 -20.60 6.97 13.26
C THR A 61 -19.10 7.15 13.05
N MET A 62 -18.55 6.69 11.91
CA MET A 62 -17.13 6.85 11.57
C MET A 62 -16.76 8.30 11.26
N SER A 63 -17.67 9.09 10.68
CA SER A 63 -17.42 10.50 10.40
C SER A 63 -17.31 11.36 11.66
N GLY A 64 -17.93 10.92 12.77
CA GLY A 64 -17.83 11.53 14.09
C GLY A 64 -16.64 11.05 14.93
N ILE A 65 -15.88 10.05 14.47
CA ILE A 65 -14.64 9.63 15.15
C ILE A 65 -13.59 10.71 14.92
N ASN A 66 -13.02 11.28 15.98
CA ASN A 66 -11.92 12.23 15.85
C ASN A 66 -10.67 11.53 15.29
N ARG A 67 -9.87 12.25 14.48
CA ARG A 67 -8.61 11.76 13.91
C ARG A 67 -7.69 11.10 14.95
N ASP A 68 -7.73 11.61 16.18
CA ASP A 68 -6.87 11.16 17.28
C ASP A 68 -7.30 9.83 17.91
N MET A 69 -8.52 9.34 17.61
CA MET A 69 -9.04 8.08 18.17
C MET A 69 -8.69 6.86 17.33
N ILE A 70 -8.24 7.03 16.09
CA ILE A 70 -7.79 5.92 15.25
C ILE A 70 -6.30 5.74 15.44
N PRO A 71 -5.85 4.55 15.85
CA PRO A 71 -4.42 4.32 16.04
C PRO A 71 -3.69 4.53 14.72
N ASP A 72 -2.61 5.31 14.78
CA ASP A 72 -1.66 5.50 13.69
C ASP A 72 -0.93 4.21 13.30
N ASP A 73 -1.17 3.11 14.00
CA ASP A 73 -0.55 1.80 13.80
C ASP A 73 -1.62 0.79 13.39
N ILE A 74 -1.77 0.62 12.08
CA ILE A 74 -2.56 -0.45 11.49
C ILE A 74 -1.51 -1.41 10.96
N GLY A 75 -1.55 -2.68 11.41
CA GLY A 75 -0.54 -3.67 11.08
C GLY A 75 -0.23 -3.77 9.57
N LEU A 76 0.86 -4.46 9.23
CA LEU A 76 1.26 -4.63 7.83
C LEU A 76 0.09 -5.15 6.98
N LEU A 77 -0.23 -4.45 5.90
CA LEU A 77 -1.39 -4.75 5.07
C LEU A 77 -1.34 -6.21 4.61
N PRO A 78 -2.44 -6.97 4.76
CA PRO A 78 -2.45 -8.38 4.44
C PRO A 78 -2.14 -8.61 2.96
N GLY A 79 -1.38 -9.68 2.69
CA GLY A 79 -0.90 -10.01 1.35
C GLY A 79 0.25 -9.12 0.85
N THR A 80 0.93 -8.38 1.73
CA THR A 80 2.17 -7.69 1.39
C THR A 80 3.28 -8.70 1.13
N PHE A 81 3.58 -8.91 -0.15
CA PHE A 81 4.66 -9.80 -0.58
C PHE A 81 5.97 -9.02 -0.73
N ILE A 82 7.02 -9.45 -0.02
CA ILE A 82 8.34 -8.84 -0.01
C ILE A 82 9.29 -9.82 -0.67
N ARG A 83 9.62 -9.56 -1.93
CA ARG A 83 10.45 -10.50 -2.70
C ARG A 83 11.82 -10.68 -2.03
N PRO A 84 12.24 -11.92 -1.73
CA PRO A 84 13.56 -12.16 -1.17
C PRO A 84 14.70 -11.80 -2.12
N VAL A 85 15.90 -11.59 -1.57
CA VAL A 85 17.11 -11.45 -2.40
C VAL A 85 17.38 -12.76 -3.14
N TRP A 86 18.07 -12.69 -4.28
CA TRP A 86 18.57 -13.85 -5.01
C TRP A 86 19.25 -14.94 -4.15
N LYS A 87 19.96 -14.55 -3.08
CA LYS A 87 20.61 -15.50 -2.16
C LYS A 87 19.61 -16.29 -1.30
N ASN A 88 18.44 -15.71 -1.01
CA ASN A 88 17.39 -16.28 -0.18
C ASN A 88 16.24 -16.87 -1.01
N LEU A 89 16.35 -16.83 -2.34
CA LEU A 89 15.38 -17.46 -3.23
C LEU A 89 15.74 -18.94 -3.42
N PRO A 90 14.75 -19.83 -3.60
CA PRO A 90 14.99 -21.23 -3.92
C PRO A 90 15.90 -21.37 -5.14
N SER A 91 16.76 -22.38 -5.10
CA SER A 91 17.65 -22.70 -6.22
C SER A 91 16.81 -23.10 -7.43
N VAL A 92 17.18 -22.57 -8.60
CA VAL A 92 16.51 -22.87 -9.87
C VAL A 92 16.65 -24.35 -10.22
N PHE A 93 17.74 -24.99 -9.79
CA PHE A 93 18.05 -26.37 -10.15
C PHE A 93 17.51 -27.39 -9.15
N GLN A 94 17.45 -27.05 -7.85
CA GLN A 94 16.95 -27.97 -6.82
C GLN A 94 15.42 -27.90 -6.73
N ASP A 95 14.86 -26.69 -6.65
CA ASP A 95 13.41 -26.49 -6.47
C ASP A 95 12.82 -25.52 -7.51
N PRO A 96 12.84 -25.87 -8.81
CA PRO A 96 12.36 -25.00 -9.89
C PRO A 96 10.89 -24.63 -9.74
N LYS A 97 10.04 -25.55 -9.25
CA LYS A 97 8.60 -25.32 -9.03
C LYS A 97 8.38 -24.23 -7.98
N MET A 98 9.09 -24.31 -6.85
CA MET A 98 8.98 -23.31 -5.79
C MET A 98 9.54 -21.97 -6.24
N ARG A 99 10.65 -21.98 -6.98
CA ARG A 99 11.21 -20.76 -7.57
C ARG A 99 10.22 -20.08 -8.52
N TRP A 100 9.59 -20.84 -9.41
CA TRP A 100 8.59 -20.31 -10.32
C TRP A 100 7.37 -19.77 -9.58
N ARG A 101 6.90 -20.48 -8.55
CA ARG A 101 5.80 -20.01 -7.68
C ARG A 101 6.14 -18.68 -7.02
N MET A 102 7.35 -18.52 -6.51
CA MET A 102 7.85 -17.28 -5.93
C MET A 102 7.87 -16.12 -6.92
N GLU A 103 8.39 -16.35 -8.12
CA GLU A 103 8.43 -15.32 -9.17
C GLU A 103 7.02 -14.99 -9.69
N TRP A 104 6.13 -15.98 -9.80
CA TRP A 104 4.73 -15.77 -10.12
C TRP A 104 4.03 -14.90 -9.07
N MET A 105 4.23 -15.20 -7.79
CA MET A 105 3.69 -14.38 -6.69
C MET A 105 4.26 -12.98 -6.69
N HIS A 106 5.55 -12.81 -7.01
CA HIS A 106 6.15 -11.49 -7.16
C HIS A 106 5.43 -10.66 -8.23
N TRP A 107 5.22 -11.24 -9.41
CA TRP A 107 4.54 -10.57 -10.51
C TRP A 107 3.06 -10.31 -10.21
N LYS A 108 2.35 -11.31 -9.70
CA LYS A 108 0.95 -11.17 -9.26
C LYS A 108 0.82 -10.04 -8.23
N SER A 109 1.68 -10.02 -7.22
CA SER A 109 1.69 -8.97 -6.20
C SER A 109 1.96 -7.60 -6.80
N LYS A 110 2.92 -7.46 -7.71
CA LYS A 110 3.17 -6.18 -8.40
C LYS A 110 1.94 -5.65 -9.14
N VAL A 111 1.25 -6.52 -9.88
CA VAL A 111 0.03 -6.15 -10.61
C VAL A 111 -1.08 -5.79 -9.63
N MET A 112 -1.34 -6.61 -8.62
CA MET A 112 -2.37 -6.34 -7.61
C MET A 112 -2.09 -5.06 -6.82
N ASN A 113 -0.84 -4.81 -6.44
CA ASN A 113 -0.40 -3.59 -5.77
C ASN A 113 -0.68 -2.36 -6.64
N PHE A 114 -0.31 -2.42 -7.92
CA PHE A 114 -0.58 -1.34 -8.87
C PHE A 114 -2.08 -1.08 -9.05
N VAL A 115 -2.88 -2.13 -9.24
CA VAL A 115 -4.35 -2.03 -9.36
C VAL A 115 -4.97 -1.48 -8.07
N SER A 116 -4.52 -1.95 -6.89
CA SER A 116 -4.99 -1.45 -5.60
C SER A 116 -4.72 0.05 -5.42
N LEU A 117 -3.51 0.49 -5.77
CA LEU A 117 -3.14 1.90 -5.69
C LEU A 117 -3.91 2.74 -6.71
N PHE A 118 -4.06 2.24 -7.94
CA PHE A 118 -4.81 2.92 -8.99
C PHE A 118 -6.28 3.09 -8.59
N THR A 119 -6.92 2.02 -8.11
CA THR A 119 -8.30 2.04 -7.67
C THR A 119 -8.51 2.95 -6.48
N TYR A 120 -7.62 2.88 -5.49
CA TYR A 120 -7.60 3.78 -4.34
C TYR A 120 -7.49 5.26 -4.74
N CYS A 121 -6.51 5.62 -5.58
CA CYS A 121 -6.25 7.01 -5.95
C CYS A 121 -7.28 7.57 -6.95
N LYS A 122 -7.73 6.78 -7.93
CA LYS A 122 -8.57 7.27 -9.03
C LYS A 122 -10.05 7.03 -8.84
N TYR A 123 -10.45 5.87 -8.32
CA TYR A 123 -11.87 5.53 -8.17
C TYR A 123 -12.41 5.85 -6.78
N MET A 124 -11.71 5.45 -5.71
CA MET A 124 -12.24 5.60 -4.35
C MET A 124 -12.13 7.03 -3.83
N ASN A 125 -10.98 7.69 -4.04
CA ASN A 125 -10.66 8.98 -3.41
C ASN A 125 -10.59 10.16 -4.40
N LYS A 126 -11.53 10.25 -5.34
CA LYS A 126 -11.74 11.40 -6.25
C LYS A 126 -10.43 12.00 -6.83
N LYS A 127 -9.71 11.23 -7.64
CA LYS A 127 -8.54 11.66 -8.46
C LYS A 127 -7.30 12.17 -7.70
N MET A 128 -6.98 11.57 -6.56
CA MET A 128 -5.73 11.83 -5.84
C MET A 128 -4.47 11.49 -6.67
N PRO A 129 -3.34 12.21 -6.48
CA PRO A 129 -2.09 11.90 -7.14
C PRO A 129 -1.42 10.66 -6.52
N MET A 130 -0.92 9.74 -7.35
CA MET A 130 -0.27 8.51 -6.88
C MET A 130 1.10 8.74 -6.22
N ARG A 131 1.75 9.89 -6.45
CA ARG A 131 3.02 10.30 -5.80
C ARG A 131 4.13 9.22 -5.83
N LEU A 132 4.26 8.51 -6.96
CA LEU A 132 5.15 7.35 -7.09
C LEU A 132 6.65 7.67 -6.93
N ARG A 133 7.04 8.93 -7.17
CA ARG A 133 8.44 9.39 -7.02
C ARG A 133 8.76 9.78 -5.57
N GLU A 134 7.82 10.43 -4.89
CA GLU A 134 7.99 10.97 -3.53
C GLU A 134 8.27 9.87 -2.50
N ARG A 135 7.58 8.73 -2.61
CA ARG A 135 7.69 7.59 -1.68
C ARG A 135 9.14 7.11 -1.46
N LYS A 136 9.95 7.08 -2.52
CA LYS A 136 11.37 6.67 -2.40
C LYS A 136 12.21 7.74 -1.69
N LYS A 137 12.01 9.02 -2.04
CA LYS A 137 12.72 10.14 -1.41
C LYS A 137 12.40 10.20 0.09
N LYS A 138 11.11 10.09 0.43
CA LYS A 138 10.65 10.09 1.82
C LYS A 138 11.17 8.89 2.62
N ALA A 139 11.29 7.71 2.01
CA ALA A 139 11.88 6.55 2.70
C ALA A 139 13.33 6.77 3.10
N ILE A 140 14.14 7.37 2.22
CA ILE A 140 15.55 7.68 2.48
C ILE A 140 15.68 8.75 3.57
N GLU A 141 14.84 9.79 3.50
CA GLU A 141 14.78 10.89 4.47
C GLU A 141 14.40 10.39 5.86
N LEU A 142 13.26 9.71 5.97
CA LEU A 142 12.76 9.16 7.24
C LEU A 142 13.69 8.10 7.83
N HIS A 143 14.31 7.25 7.01
CA HIS A 143 15.29 6.26 7.48
C HIS A 143 16.47 6.93 8.19
N LYS A 144 17.05 7.96 7.56
CA LYS A 144 18.16 8.72 8.12
C LYS A 144 17.75 9.46 9.40
N GLU A 145 16.63 10.18 9.36
CA GLU A 145 16.14 10.97 10.50
C GLU A 145 15.81 10.06 11.68
N MET A 146 15.08 8.97 11.45
CA MET A 146 14.72 7.99 12.47
C MET A 146 15.96 7.48 13.22
N TYR A 147 16.98 6.99 12.52
CA TYR A 147 18.18 6.48 13.18
C TYR A 147 19.01 7.56 13.85
N THR A 148 19.07 8.76 13.27
CA THR A 148 19.76 9.91 13.88
C THR A 148 19.09 10.31 15.21
N GLN A 149 17.76 10.42 15.24
CA GLN A 149 17.01 10.76 16.46
C GLN A 149 17.02 9.61 17.49
N PHE A 150 17.05 8.36 17.03
CA PHE A 150 17.21 7.21 17.91
C PHE A 150 18.59 7.19 18.57
N ALA A 151 19.65 7.52 17.84
CA ALA A 151 21.00 7.56 18.39
C ALA A 151 21.15 8.66 19.47
N SER A 152 20.66 9.87 19.18
CA SER A 152 20.64 11.00 20.14
C SER A 152 19.68 10.80 21.32
N GLY A 153 18.71 9.88 21.21
CA GLY A 153 17.73 9.65 22.28
C GLY A 153 16.60 10.68 22.32
N ASN A 154 16.36 11.41 21.23
CA ASN A 154 15.28 12.41 21.15
C ASN A 154 13.91 11.74 20.94
N VAL A 155 13.23 11.44 22.05
CA VAL A 155 11.92 10.78 22.07
C VAL A 155 10.82 11.61 21.39
N ALA A 156 10.83 12.94 21.56
CA ALA A 156 9.81 13.83 20.99
C ALA A 156 9.86 13.88 19.45
N ALA A 157 11.07 13.85 18.87
CA ALA A 157 11.24 13.77 17.43
C ALA A 157 10.78 12.40 16.88
N LEU A 158 11.12 11.31 17.57
CA LEU A 158 10.73 9.95 17.17
C LEU A 158 9.21 9.76 17.14
N GLN A 159 8.47 10.34 18.09
CA GLN A 159 7.00 10.26 18.13
C GLN A 159 6.35 10.87 16.89
N LYS A 160 6.96 11.90 16.30
CA LYS A 160 6.45 12.53 15.07
C LYS A 160 6.79 11.72 13.83
N LEU A 161 7.98 11.11 13.80
CA LEU A 161 8.52 10.38 12.65
C LEU A 161 7.96 8.95 12.52
N CYS A 162 7.69 8.28 13.65
CA CYS A 162 7.30 6.87 13.68
C CYS A 162 5.80 6.70 13.99
N CYS A 163 5.23 5.58 13.55
CA CYS A 163 3.96 5.10 14.09
C CYS A 163 4.14 4.62 15.54
N GLN A 164 3.02 4.52 16.25
CA GLN A 164 3.00 4.32 17.70
C GLN A 164 3.76 3.05 18.15
N GLY A 165 3.62 1.90 17.48
CA GLY A 165 4.29 0.66 17.90
C GLY A 165 5.81 0.72 17.78
N LEU A 166 6.34 1.25 16.67
CA LEU A 166 7.78 1.46 16.51
C LEU A 166 8.31 2.49 17.50
N PHE A 167 7.57 3.59 17.69
CA PHE A 167 7.92 4.62 18.66
C PHE A 167 8.06 4.03 20.08
N GLN A 168 7.08 3.25 20.53
CA GLN A 168 7.12 2.61 21.85
C GLN A 168 8.33 1.69 22.01
N THR A 169 8.67 0.93 20.95
CA THR A 169 9.87 0.08 20.94
C THR A 169 11.15 0.89 21.10
N PHE A 170 11.27 2.03 20.39
CA PHE A 170 12.42 2.90 20.53
C PHE A 170 12.47 3.63 21.87
N ALA A 171 11.35 4.15 22.35
CA ALA A 171 11.25 4.80 23.65
C ALA A 171 11.66 3.84 24.77
N ALA A 172 11.19 2.59 24.74
CA ALA A 172 11.58 1.56 25.70
C ALA A 172 13.08 1.20 25.62
N ARG A 173 13.67 1.20 24.41
CA ARG A 173 15.12 0.97 24.25
C ARG A 173 15.95 2.15 24.75
N ILE A 174 15.47 3.38 24.56
CA ILE A 174 16.13 4.60 25.05
C ILE A 174 16.05 4.65 26.58
N SER A 175 14.89 4.35 27.17
CA SER A 175 14.71 4.37 28.63
C SER A 175 15.55 3.32 29.37
N ARG A 176 15.92 2.22 28.71
CA ARG A 176 16.80 1.18 29.24
C ARG A 176 18.29 1.53 29.17
N ARG A 177 18.67 2.64 28.52
CA ARG A 177 20.08 3.08 28.47
C ARG A 177 20.51 3.54 29.87
N PRO A 178 21.73 3.20 30.32
CA PRO A 178 22.24 3.73 31.57
C PRO A 178 22.27 5.26 31.54
N PRO A 179 21.81 5.97 32.59
CA PRO A 179 21.78 7.43 32.61
C PRO A 179 23.18 8.06 32.56
N SER A 180 24.21 7.30 32.96
CA SER A 180 25.61 7.68 32.86
C SER A 180 26.25 7.40 31.50
N SER A 181 25.57 6.65 30.63
CA SER A 181 26.11 6.32 29.30
C SER A 181 25.97 7.52 28.35
N PRO A 182 26.99 7.83 27.56
CA PRO A 182 26.89 8.90 26.59
C PRO A 182 25.99 8.50 25.41
N GLU A 183 25.50 9.51 24.70
CA GLU A 183 24.63 9.32 23.53
C GLU A 183 25.31 8.47 22.45
N LEU A 184 24.53 7.63 21.79
CA LEU A 184 25.03 6.82 20.68
C LEU A 184 25.30 7.72 19.47
N VAL A 185 26.37 7.44 18.73
CA VAL A 185 26.65 8.14 17.47
C VAL A 185 26.44 7.17 16.32
N TRP A 186 25.33 7.35 15.60
CA TRP A 186 25.05 6.65 14.36
C TRP A 186 25.51 7.48 13.17
N LYS A 187 26.22 6.84 12.23
CA LYS A 187 26.69 7.47 11.00
C LYS A 187 26.30 6.64 9.80
N LEU A 188 25.60 7.30 8.87
CA LEU A 188 25.34 6.78 7.54
C LEU A 188 26.50 7.17 6.62
N HIS A 189 27.29 6.19 6.20
CA HIS A 189 28.44 6.44 5.31
C HIS A 189 27.99 6.62 3.87
N LYS A 190 27.21 5.68 3.35
CA LYS A 190 26.66 5.75 1.99
C LYS A 190 25.49 4.80 1.81
N TYR A 191 24.63 5.13 0.85
CA TYR A 191 23.68 4.18 0.30
C TYR A 191 24.36 3.33 -0.77
N LEU A 192 24.21 2.02 -0.68
CA LEU A 192 24.81 1.06 -1.61
C LEU A 192 23.92 0.91 -2.84
N ARG A 193 24.52 0.97 -4.03
CA ARG A 193 23.77 0.79 -5.28
C ARG A 193 23.35 -0.67 -5.44
N PHE A 194 22.11 -0.89 -5.87
CA PHE A 194 21.69 -2.22 -6.27
C PHE A 194 22.39 -2.65 -7.56
N PRO A 195 23.01 -3.85 -7.61
CA PRO A 195 23.48 -4.41 -8.87
C PRO A 195 22.29 -4.52 -9.84
N SER A 196 22.53 -4.25 -11.12
CA SER A 196 21.56 -4.22 -12.22
C SER A 196 20.40 -3.21 -12.14
N SER A 197 20.39 -2.30 -11.16
CA SER A 197 19.38 -1.24 -11.10
C SER A 197 19.81 0.02 -11.87
N MET A 198 18.94 0.50 -12.76
CA MET A 198 19.12 1.78 -13.47
C MET A 198 19.03 2.99 -12.52
N SER A 199 18.40 2.84 -11.35
CA SER A 199 18.37 3.89 -10.34
C SER A 199 19.67 3.91 -9.53
N ILE A 200 20.35 5.05 -9.51
CA ILE A 200 21.60 5.31 -8.75
C ILE A 200 21.36 5.29 -7.22
N THR A 201 20.11 5.19 -6.77
CA THR A 201 19.76 5.21 -5.35
C THR A 201 19.87 3.82 -4.71
N GLY A 202 20.42 3.75 -3.49
CA GLY A 202 20.39 2.53 -2.67
C GLY A 202 19.04 2.21 -2.02
N ALA A 203 17.94 2.70 -2.59
CA ALA A 203 16.58 2.40 -2.17
C ALA A 203 15.72 1.90 -3.34
N ARG A 204 14.91 0.85 -3.11
CA ARG A 204 14.01 0.24 -4.10
C ARG A 204 12.66 -0.04 -3.47
N VAL A 205 11.59 0.46 -4.09
CA VAL A 205 10.23 0.11 -3.65
C VAL A 205 9.93 -1.34 -4.01
N VAL A 206 9.58 -2.14 -3.01
CA VAL A 206 9.25 -3.57 -3.15
C VAL A 206 7.75 -3.76 -3.24
N SER A 207 6.99 -3.07 -2.39
CA SER A 207 5.54 -3.11 -2.33
C SER A 207 4.97 -1.70 -2.11
N ASP A 208 3.84 -1.39 -2.73
CA ASP A 208 3.08 -0.15 -2.50
C ASP A 208 1.60 -0.49 -2.60
N ARG A 209 0.95 -0.48 -1.44
CA ARG A 209 -0.42 -0.96 -1.26
C ARG A 209 -1.24 0.14 -0.63
N ALA A 210 -2.47 0.25 -1.07
CA ALA A 210 -3.44 1.14 -0.46
C ALA A 210 -4.77 0.40 -0.26
N ALA A 211 -5.41 0.67 0.87
CA ALA A 211 -6.70 0.11 1.23
C ALA A 211 -7.57 1.23 1.81
N ALA A 212 -8.84 1.27 1.41
CA ALA A 212 -9.83 2.09 2.10
C ALA A 212 -10.27 1.36 3.37
N LEU A 213 -10.50 2.10 4.44
CA LEU A 213 -11.00 1.51 5.68
C LEU A 213 -12.50 1.17 5.50
N PRO A 214 -12.95 -0.05 5.85
CA PRO A 214 -14.35 -0.42 5.69
C PRO A 214 -15.24 0.48 6.56
N GLY A 215 -16.36 0.94 5.99
CA GLY A 215 -17.35 1.72 6.72
C GLY A 215 -17.05 3.23 6.84
N ALA A 216 -15.89 3.70 6.38
CA ALA A 216 -15.51 5.11 6.48
C ALA A 216 -15.14 5.73 5.12
N SER A 217 -16.04 6.55 4.57
CA SER A 217 -15.78 7.23 3.30
C SER A 217 -14.67 8.27 3.44
N GLY A 218 -13.70 8.26 2.52
CA GLY A 218 -12.58 9.20 2.53
C GLY A 218 -11.50 8.87 3.56
N MET A 219 -11.57 7.71 4.22
CA MET A 219 -10.51 7.20 5.07
C MET A 219 -9.81 6.02 4.42
N GLY A 220 -8.50 5.97 4.60
CA GLY A 220 -7.70 4.94 3.99
C GLY A 220 -6.28 4.92 4.51
N ILE A 221 -5.60 3.84 4.18
CA ILE A 221 -4.22 3.60 4.54
C ILE A 221 -3.45 3.29 3.28
N ARG A 222 -2.26 3.87 3.17
CA ARG A 222 -1.27 3.48 2.18
C ARG A 222 0.01 3.07 2.89
N GLN A 223 0.50 1.88 2.56
CA GLN A 223 1.77 1.37 3.04
C GLN A 223 2.73 1.11 1.88
N VAL A 224 3.99 1.51 2.07
CA VAL A 224 5.05 1.32 1.08
C VAL A 224 6.21 0.62 1.76
N VAL A 225 6.58 -0.54 1.23
CA VAL A 225 7.78 -1.26 1.65
C VAL A 225 8.92 -0.87 0.72
N VAL A 226 9.99 -0.33 1.30
CA VAL A 226 11.19 0.08 0.58
C VAL A 226 12.38 -0.71 1.10
N ARG A 227 13.06 -1.40 0.20
CA ARG A 227 14.34 -2.02 0.49
C ARG A 227 15.44 -0.96 0.41
N ILE A 228 16.19 -0.78 1.49
CA ILE A 228 17.33 0.12 1.58
C ILE A 228 18.59 -0.72 1.77
N GLN A 229 19.62 -0.44 0.96
CA GLN A 229 20.97 -0.96 1.17
C GLN A 229 21.89 0.19 1.52
N SER A 230 22.61 0.06 2.62
CA SER A 230 23.43 1.15 3.16
C SER A 230 24.63 0.61 3.91
N ARG A 231 25.70 1.40 3.93
CA ARG A 231 26.83 1.22 4.83
C ARG A 231 26.69 2.15 6.02
N GLN A 232 26.63 1.58 7.22
CA GLN A 232 26.35 2.30 8.45
C GLN A 232 27.38 1.94 9.52
N SER A 233 27.59 2.82 10.50
CA SER A 233 28.28 2.48 11.74
C SER A 233 27.53 3.04 12.95
N LEU A 234 27.65 2.34 14.07
CA LEU A 234 27.11 2.73 15.36
C LEU A 234 28.21 2.56 16.39
N ILE A 235 28.48 3.63 17.14
CA ILE A 235 29.48 3.64 18.20
C ILE A 235 28.87 4.23 19.46
N THR A 236 29.27 3.67 20.60
CA THR A 236 29.07 4.28 21.91
C THR A 236 30.37 4.99 22.25
N PRO A 237 30.40 6.34 22.31
CA PRO A 237 31.60 7.06 22.67
C PRO A 237 31.95 6.85 24.15
N SER A 238 33.17 7.19 24.56
CA SER A 238 33.59 7.10 25.97
C SER A 238 33.01 8.23 26.83
N ALA A 239 32.80 9.40 26.23
CA ALA A 239 32.22 10.58 26.86
C ALA A 239 31.28 11.31 25.87
N PRO A 240 30.41 12.22 26.34
CA PRO A 240 29.54 13.01 25.47
C PRO A 240 30.36 13.77 24.43
N VAL A 241 29.90 13.77 23.17
CA VAL A 241 30.63 14.37 22.03
C VAL A 241 31.01 15.83 22.28
N SER A 242 30.17 16.59 23.00
CA SER A 242 30.44 17.99 23.35
C SER A 242 31.62 18.22 24.28
N ARG A 243 32.11 17.17 24.97
CA ARG A 243 33.23 17.24 25.91
C ARG A 243 34.51 16.61 25.36
N LEU A 244 34.47 16.08 24.14
CA LEU A 244 35.61 15.42 23.53
C LEU A 244 36.56 16.45 22.92
N GLY A 245 37.86 16.24 23.12
CA GLY A 245 38.90 16.99 22.42
C GLY A 245 39.06 16.52 20.97
N GLU A 246 39.72 17.31 20.12
CA GLU A 246 39.92 17.02 18.70
C GLU A 246 40.53 15.63 18.43
N LYS A 247 41.53 15.22 19.23
CA LYS A 247 42.16 13.90 19.11
C LYS A 247 41.17 12.75 19.36
N GLN A 248 40.26 12.91 20.32
CA GLN A 248 39.24 11.91 20.63
C GLN A 248 38.15 11.87 19.56
N ILE A 249 37.80 13.02 18.97
CA ILE A 249 36.89 13.09 17.83
C ILE A 249 37.49 12.32 16.65
N GLN A 250 38.76 12.52 16.35
CA GLN A 250 39.45 11.80 15.28
C GLN A 250 39.53 10.29 15.54
N GLU A 251 39.77 9.88 16.79
CA GLU A 251 39.72 8.47 17.17
C GLU A 251 38.31 7.87 16.98
N LEU A 252 37.26 8.59 17.36
CA LEU A 252 35.88 8.14 17.10
C LEU A 252 35.58 7.99 15.62
N GLU A 253 36.07 8.91 14.78
CA GLU A 253 35.91 8.80 13.32
C GLU A 253 36.64 7.58 12.75
N ASN A 254 37.84 7.27 13.24
CA ASN A 254 38.57 6.06 12.87
C ASN A 254 37.80 4.80 13.31
N GLN A 255 37.30 4.75 14.55
CA GLN A 255 36.48 3.64 15.03
C GLN A 255 35.17 3.51 14.22
N GLN A 256 34.58 4.62 13.78
CA GLN A 256 33.41 4.60 12.89
C GLN A 256 33.75 4.03 11.51
N GLN A 257 34.95 4.26 11.02
CA GLN A 257 35.45 3.71 9.75
C GLN A 257 35.67 2.20 9.86
N GLU A 258 36.25 1.74 10.96
CA GLU A 258 36.51 0.33 11.24
C GLU A 258 35.22 -0.47 11.45
N LYS A 259 34.25 0.10 12.18
CA LYS A 259 32.96 -0.56 12.50
C LYS A 259 31.91 -0.39 11.40
N GLN A 260 32.31 -0.05 10.17
CA GLN A 260 31.40 0.02 9.02
C GLN A 260 30.81 -1.36 8.72
N ARG A 261 29.48 -1.42 8.60
CA ARG A 261 28.75 -2.63 8.19
C ARG A 261 27.78 -2.33 7.07
N ASP A 262 27.70 -3.27 6.13
CA ASP A 262 26.71 -3.23 5.05
C ASP A 262 25.40 -3.86 5.55
N CYS A 263 24.32 -3.08 5.54
CA CYS A 263 23.00 -3.45 6.02
C CYS A 263 22.01 -3.43 4.85
N THR A 264 21.11 -4.43 4.81
CA THR A 264 19.93 -4.45 3.94
C THR A 264 18.70 -4.49 4.83
N GLU A 265 17.86 -3.47 4.73
CA GLU A 265 16.69 -3.28 5.58
C GLU A 265 15.45 -3.07 4.71
N TYR A 266 14.30 -3.55 5.16
CA TYR A 266 13.00 -3.28 4.52
C TYR A 266 12.21 -2.35 5.43
N ILE A 267 12.24 -1.06 5.13
CA ILE A 267 11.47 -0.06 5.87
C ILE A 267 10.04 0.00 5.33
N VAL A 268 9.08 -0.04 6.24
CA VAL A 268 7.67 0.14 5.93
C VAL A 268 7.28 1.57 6.28
N LEU A 269 6.89 2.32 5.26
CA LEU A 269 6.26 3.61 5.45
C LEU A 269 4.76 3.46 5.46
N GLN A 270 4.10 4.24 6.31
CA GLN A 270 2.65 4.33 6.35
C GLN A 270 2.21 5.78 6.18
N ARG A 271 1.09 5.95 5.50
CA ARG A 271 0.39 7.21 5.33
C ARG A 271 -1.10 6.97 5.48
N LEU A 272 -1.71 7.66 6.43
CA LEU A 272 -3.16 7.65 6.62
C LEU A 272 -3.81 8.75 5.80
N MET A 273 -5.00 8.47 5.30
CA MET A 273 -5.88 9.42 4.63
C MET A 273 -7.09 9.67 5.53
N TRP A 274 -7.43 10.94 5.69
CA TRP A 274 -8.57 11.40 6.47
C TRP A 274 -9.41 12.38 5.65
N GLY A 275 -10.72 12.14 5.53
CA GLY A 275 -11.61 13.02 4.79
C GLY A 275 -11.17 13.28 3.33
N GLY A 276 -10.53 12.31 2.69
CA GLY A 276 -9.98 12.43 1.33
C GLY A 276 -8.67 13.21 1.24
N LYS A 277 -8.08 13.64 2.36
CA LYS A 277 -6.77 14.30 2.41
C LYS A 277 -5.73 13.33 2.96
N ASP A 278 -4.61 13.21 2.28
CA ASP A 278 -3.50 12.41 2.79
C ASP A 278 -2.78 13.14 3.94
N GLY A 279 -2.47 12.44 5.02
CA GLY A 279 -1.57 12.88 6.08
C GLY A 279 -0.09 12.79 5.70
N ASP A 280 0.78 12.84 6.70
CA ASP A 280 2.24 12.72 6.50
C ASP A 280 2.70 11.26 6.45
N TRP A 281 3.85 11.03 5.83
CA TRP A 281 4.51 9.73 5.87
C TRP A 281 5.17 9.54 7.23
N LYS A 282 4.89 8.40 7.86
CA LYS A 282 5.55 7.94 9.08
C LYS A 282 6.20 6.59 8.84
N VAL A 283 7.21 6.27 9.64
CA VAL A 283 7.80 4.93 9.65
C VAL A 283 6.93 4.02 10.50
N TRP A 284 6.29 3.04 9.86
CA TRP A 284 5.50 2.03 10.57
C TRP A 284 6.40 1.05 11.32
N GLY A 285 7.44 0.57 10.65
CA GLY A 285 8.30 -0.48 11.18
C GLY A 285 9.34 -0.95 10.17
N LEU A 286 10.11 -1.94 10.60
CA LEU A 286 10.96 -2.75 9.75
C LEU A 286 10.27 -4.09 9.51
N THR A 287 10.55 -4.71 8.37
CA THR A 287 9.97 -6.00 7.99
C THR A 287 11.03 -6.89 7.35
N GLU A 288 10.71 -8.15 7.14
CA GLU A 288 11.62 -9.15 6.60
C GLU A 288 11.15 -9.63 5.22
N GLU A 289 12.00 -10.43 4.58
CA GLU A 289 11.68 -11.03 3.30
C GLU A 289 10.60 -12.09 3.46
N THR A 290 9.72 -12.21 2.47
CA THR A 290 8.78 -13.32 2.44
C THR A 290 9.57 -14.61 2.21
N THR A 291 9.50 -15.51 3.18
CA THR A 291 10.16 -16.82 3.15
C THR A 291 9.33 -17.82 2.35
N VAL A 292 9.85 -19.01 2.08
CA VAL A 292 9.12 -20.06 1.36
C VAL A 292 7.95 -20.57 2.22
N GLU A 293 8.20 -20.69 3.52
CA GLU A 293 7.29 -21.09 4.57
C GLU A 293 6.08 -20.14 4.64
N ASP A 294 6.30 -18.84 4.41
CA ASP A 294 5.23 -17.84 4.35
C ASP A 294 4.29 -18.07 3.16
N LEU A 295 4.74 -18.60 2.02
CA LEU A 295 3.85 -18.86 0.88
C LEU A 295 2.86 -19.99 1.15
N GLU A 296 3.21 -20.88 2.07
CA GLU A 296 2.41 -22.06 2.42
C GLU A 296 1.52 -21.76 3.61
N THR A 297 2.07 -21.10 4.63
CA THR A 297 1.38 -20.86 5.90
C THR A 297 0.47 -19.64 5.83
N ASN A 298 0.84 -18.59 5.08
CA ASN A 298 0.05 -17.37 5.06
C ASN A 298 -1.23 -17.57 4.22
N PRO A 299 -2.43 -17.38 4.79
CA PRO A 299 -3.69 -17.53 4.05
C PRO A 299 -3.77 -16.65 2.81
N MET A 300 -3.05 -15.52 2.80
CA MET A 300 -3.02 -14.61 1.64
C MET A 300 -2.19 -15.13 0.46
N PHE A 301 -1.33 -16.12 0.66
CA PHE A 301 -0.46 -16.69 -0.37
C PHE A 301 -0.73 -18.18 -0.64
N ALA A 302 -1.33 -18.90 0.32
CA ALA A 302 -1.68 -20.30 0.17
C ALA A 302 -2.59 -20.55 -1.05
N GLN A 303 -2.38 -21.68 -1.72
CA GLN A 303 -3.20 -22.12 -2.86
C GLN A 303 -4.44 -22.88 -2.36
N GLY A 304 -5.48 -22.96 -3.20
CA GLY A 304 -6.70 -23.72 -2.89
C GLY A 304 -7.71 -23.04 -1.96
N LEU A 305 -7.34 -21.96 -1.25
CA LEU A 305 -8.27 -21.22 -0.39
C LEU A 305 -9.12 -20.21 -1.16
N THR A 306 -10.44 -20.24 -0.93
CA THR A 306 -11.36 -19.21 -1.43
C THR A 306 -11.17 -17.88 -0.69
N MET A 307 -11.64 -16.77 -1.25
CA MET A 307 -11.55 -15.47 -0.57
C MET A 307 -12.30 -15.44 0.76
N LYS A 308 -13.38 -16.22 0.89
CA LYS A 308 -14.13 -16.34 2.14
C LYS A 308 -13.26 -17.02 3.20
N ASP A 309 -12.66 -18.17 2.88
CA ASP A 309 -11.79 -18.91 3.79
C ASP A 309 -10.61 -18.06 4.23
N ARG A 310 -10.03 -17.27 3.33
CA ARG A 310 -8.93 -16.35 3.64
C ARG A 310 -9.35 -15.28 4.66
N ILE A 311 -10.53 -14.70 4.50
CA ILE A 311 -11.03 -13.68 5.44
C ILE A 311 -11.30 -14.32 6.80
N GLU A 312 -11.90 -15.50 6.81
CA GLU A 312 -12.19 -16.25 8.05
C GLU A 312 -10.90 -16.56 8.83
N MET A 313 -9.87 -17.10 8.16
CA MET A 313 -8.57 -17.38 8.77
C MET A 313 -7.82 -16.13 9.25
N LEU A 314 -8.07 -14.96 8.65
CA LEU A 314 -7.49 -13.69 9.09
C LEU A 314 -8.25 -13.11 10.29
N SER A 315 -9.55 -13.36 10.40
CA SER A 315 -10.37 -12.91 11.54
C SER A 315 -10.24 -13.80 12.78
N SER A 316 -9.80 -15.04 12.62
CA SER A 316 -9.67 -16.02 13.70
C SER A 316 -8.31 -15.97 14.44
N ARG A 317 -7.50 -14.94 14.19
CA ARG A 317 -6.19 -14.70 14.83
C ARG A 317 -6.25 -13.45 15.69
#